data_AF-A0A7J7JNF2-F1
#
_entry.id   AF-A0A7J7JNF2-F1
#
_cell.length_a   1.000
_cell.length_b   1.000
_cell.length_c   1.000
_cell.angle_alpha   90.00
_cell.angle_beta   90.00
_cell.angle_gamma   90.00
#
_symmetry.space_group_name_H-M   'P 1'
#
loop_
_entity.id
_entity.type
_entity.pdbx_description
1 polymer ?
#
loop_
_entity_poly.entity_id
_entity_poly.type
_entity_poly.pdbx_seq_one_letter_code
_entity_poly.pdbx_strand_id
1 'polypeptide(L)'
;MQVVESGKLKIIPDYHTVTWYKWLRNSKDWCISRQLWRGHRIPAYFVQIQGQPKAEFRDNNYWVTGRSYEEALSKAAIKFNVHPDVISLSQEDNSAHCSISCLLYR
;
A
#
# COMPACT_ATOMS: atom_id res chain seq x y z
N MET A 1 16.49 9.41 11.64
CA MET A 1 17.82 9.10 12.21
C MET A 1 17.98 9.57 13.66
N GLN A 2 17.24 10.59 14.09
CA GLN A 2 17.24 11.17 15.44
C GLN A 2 17.08 10.17 16.61
N VAL A 3 16.49 8.98 16.40
CA VAL A 3 16.26 7.98 17.47
C VAL A 3 17.55 7.27 17.90
N VAL A 4 18.49 7.06 16.98
CA VAL A 4 19.81 6.48 17.29
C VAL A 4 20.73 7.56 17.89
N GLU A 5 20.64 8.79 17.38
CA GLU A 5 21.40 9.93 17.91
C GLU A 5 20.93 10.35 19.32
N SER A 6 19.63 10.20 19.62
CA SER A 6 19.07 10.45 20.96
C SER A 6 19.30 9.30 21.96
N GLY A 7 20.01 8.24 21.56
CA GLY A 7 20.35 7.12 22.44
C GLY A 7 19.18 6.19 22.81
N LYS A 8 17.98 6.41 22.25
CA LYS A 8 16.80 5.55 22.47
C LYS A 8 16.96 4.17 21.83
N LEU A 9 17.79 4.06 20.80
CA LEU A 9 18.15 2.80 20.15
C LEU A 9 19.67 2.69 20.07
N LYS A 10 20.23 1.71 20.79
CA LYS A 10 21.67 1.44 20.81
C LYS A 10 22.00 0.23 19.94
N ILE A 11 22.90 0.42 18.97
CA ILE A 11 23.38 -0.64 18.07
C ILE A 11 24.70 -1.16 18.64
N ILE A 12 24.76 -2.46 18.94
CA ILE A 12 25.97 -3.10 19.47
C ILE A 12 26.39 -4.19 18.49
N PRO A 13 27.66 -4.22 18.04
CA PRO A 13 28.73 -3.23 18.28
C PRO A 13 28.54 -1.85 17.61
N ASP A 14 29.10 -0.79 18.19
CA ASP A 14 28.90 0.62 17.77
C ASP A 14 29.34 0.91 16.31
N TYR A 15 30.30 0.17 15.76
CA TYR A 15 30.76 0.38 14.39
C TYR A 15 29.69 0.05 13.32
N HIS A 16 28.68 -0.76 13.66
CA HIS A 16 27.57 -1.05 12.75
C HIS A 16 26.65 0.15 12.52
N THR A 17 26.73 1.19 13.35
CA THR A 17 25.93 2.40 13.22
C THR A 17 26.13 3.07 11.85
N VAL A 18 27.37 3.07 11.33
CA VAL A 18 27.68 3.62 10.00
C VAL A 18 27.00 2.83 8.89
N THR A 19 27.03 1.49 8.98
CA THR A 19 26.38 0.61 8.00
C THR A 19 24.86 0.74 8.06
N TRP A 20 24.29 0.85 9.26
CA TRP A 20 22.87 1.08 9.46
C TRP A 20 22.40 2.40 8.83
N TYR A 21 23.16 3.48 9.04
CA TYR A 21 22.85 4.76 8.40
C TYR A 21 22.98 4.71 6.88
N LYS A 22 24.00 4.03 6.35
CA LYS A 22 24.13 3.84 4.89
C LYS A 22 22.93 3.11 4.29
N TRP A 23 22.45 2.07 4.97
CA TRP A 23 21.24 1.33 4.57
C TRP A 23 19.97 2.21 4.61
N LEU A 24 19.78 2.97 5.70
CA LEU A 24 18.61 3.85 5.83
C LEU A 24 18.63 5.05 4.89
N ARG A 25 19.81 5.59 4.53
CA ARG A 25 19.90 6.70 3.55
C ARG A 25 19.61 6.25 2.13
N ASN A 26 19.99 5.02 1.80
CA ASN A 26 19.83 4.45 0.46
C ASN A 26 18.63 3.50 0.36
N SER A 27 17.70 3.54 1.32
CA SER A 27 16.51 2.69 1.29
C SER A 27 15.67 3.03 0.08
N LYS A 28 15.45 2.05 -0.80
CA LYS A 28 14.48 2.15 -1.89
C LYS A 28 13.10 1.73 -1.37
N ASP A 29 12.05 2.17 -2.06
CA ASP A 29 10.68 1.75 -1.76
C ASP A 29 10.59 0.22 -1.77
N TRP A 30 10.09 -0.32 -0.66
CA TRP A 30 9.99 -1.76 -0.50
C TRP A 30 8.71 -2.26 -1.17
N CYS A 31 8.87 -3.00 -2.25
CA CYS A 31 7.78 -3.72 -2.89
C CYS A 31 7.25 -4.84 -1.97
N ILE A 32 6.11 -4.60 -1.32
CA ILE A 32 5.44 -5.56 -0.43
C ILE A 32 4.60 -6.57 -1.22
N SER A 33 4.12 -6.18 -2.41
CA SER A 33 3.33 -7.10 -3.25
C SER A 33 4.24 -8.23 -3.76
N ARG A 34 3.80 -9.47 -3.55
CA ARG A 34 4.50 -10.67 -4.00
C ARG A 34 3.47 -11.62 -4.60
N GLN A 35 3.78 -12.17 -5.76
CA GLN A 35 2.99 -13.25 -6.36
C GLN A 35 3.29 -14.56 -5.60
N LEU A 36 2.62 -14.75 -4.48
CA LEU A 36 2.72 -15.94 -3.65
C LEU A 36 1.40 -16.71 -3.73
N TRP A 37 1.50 -18.02 -3.94
CA TRP A 37 0.37 -18.95 -3.96
C TRP A 37 -0.13 -19.30 -2.55
N ARG A 38 0.76 -19.25 -1.54
CA ARG A 38 0.42 -19.30 -0.12
C ARG A 38 0.72 -17.93 0.50
N GLY A 39 -0.33 -17.24 0.92
CA GLY A 39 -0.21 -15.94 1.56
C GLY A 39 -1.56 -15.46 2.07
N HIS A 40 -1.52 -14.50 3.01
CA HIS A 40 -2.71 -13.79 3.44
C HIS A 40 -3.08 -12.76 2.38
N ARG A 41 -4.38 -12.63 2.07
CA ARG A 41 -4.86 -11.64 1.10
C ARG A 41 -4.58 -10.23 1.62
N ILE A 42 -4.10 -9.35 0.75
CA ILE A 42 -3.92 -7.93 1.09
C ILE A 42 -5.31 -7.27 1.13
N PRO A 43 -5.69 -6.60 2.23
CA PRO A 43 -6.99 -5.93 2.38
C PRO A 43 -7.05 -4.60 1.61
N ALA A 44 -6.73 -4.63 0.31
CA ALA A 44 -6.76 -3.49 -0.60
C ALA A 44 -7.76 -3.75 -1.73
N TYR A 45 -8.50 -2.71 -2.11
CA TYR A 45 -9.53 -2.74 -3.14
C TYR A 45 -9.29 -1.56 -4.10
N PHE A 46 -9.42 -1.83 -5.39
CA PHE A 46 -9.42 -0.82 -6.43
C PHE A 46 -10.85 -0.34 -6.67
N VAL A 47 -11.04 0.98 -6.66
CA VAL A 47 -12.32 1.66 -6.81
C VAL A 47 -12.52 2.04 -8.27
N GLN A 48 -13.64 1.58 -8.85
CA GLN A 48 -14.09 2.03 -10.16
C GLN A 48 -15.49 2.61 -10.02
N ILE A 49 -15.69 3.83 -10.54
CA ILE A 49 -16.92 4.60 -10.45
C ILE A 49 -17.64 4.54 -11.81
N GLN A 50 -18.90 4.12 -11.83
CA GLN A 50 -19.71 4.13 -13.05
C GLN A 50 -19.97 5.58 -13.50
N GLY A 51 -19.72 5.87 -14.78
CA GLY A 51 -19.92 7.21 -15.36
C GLY A 51 -18.68 8.12 -15.35
N GLN A 52 -17.57 7.71 -14.72
CA GLN A 52 -16.26 8.33 -14.89
C GLN A 52 -15.39 7.56 -15.89
N PRO A 53 -14.37 8.19 -16.50
CA PRO A 53 -13.37 7.44 -17.28
C PRO A 53 -12.77 6.33 -16.41
N LYS A 54 -12.46 5.18 -17.02
CA LYS A 54 -11.83 4.05 -16.31
C LYS A 54 -10.61 4.57 -15.56
N ALA A 55 -10.66 4.50 -14.24
CA ALA A 55 -9.55 4.89 -13.40
C ALA A 55 -8.30 4.09 -13.81
N GLU A 56 -7.18 4.79 -13.94
CA GLU A 56 -5.93 4.13 -14.23
C GLU A 56 -5.50 3.33 -13.00
N PHE A 57 -5.18 2.06 -13.20
CA PHE A 57 -4.73 1.17 -12.14
C PHE A 57 -3.50 1.70 -11.39
N ARG A 58 -2.68 2.51 -12.07
CA ARG A 58 -1.47 3.12 -11.54
C ARG A 58 -1.73 4.32 -10.63
N ASP A 59 -2.97 4.81 -10.55
CA ASP A 59 -3.30 5.96 -9.73
C ASP A 59 -3.65 5.51 -8.30
N ASN A 60 -2.81 5.93 -7.35
CA ASN A 60 -2.94 5.65 -5.91
C ASN A 60 -4.24 6.17 -5.31
N ASN A 61 -4.85 7.17 -5.93
CA ASN A 61 -6.06 7.81 -5.40
C ASN A 61 -7.27 6.87 -5.46
N TYR A 62 -7.27 5.88 -6.35
CA TYR A 62 -8.37 4.92 -6.52
C TYR A 62 -8.25 3.66 -5.68
N TRP A 63 -7.29 3.61 -4.76
CA TRP A 63 -7.14 2.49 -3.83
C TRP A 63 -7.75 2.81 -2.46
N VAL A 64 -8.41 1.81 -1.88
CA VAL A 64 -8.95 1.85 -0.51
C VAL A 64 -8.60 0.56 0.24
N THR A 65 -8.40 0.68 1.55
CA THR A 65 -8.07 -0.46 2.41
C THR A 65 -9.24 -0.82 3.34
N GLY A 66 -9.61 -2.09 3.40
CA GLY A 66 -10.69 -2.59 4.26
C GLY A 66 -10.52 -4.07 4.56
N ARG A 67 -10.83 -4.51 5.78
CA ARG A 67 -10.77 -5.95 6.13
C ARG A 67 -11.93 -6.72 5.52
N SER A 68 -13.07 -6.04 5.32
CA SER A 68 -14.24 -6.55 4.63
C SER A 68 -14.61 -5.66 3.44
N TYR A 69 -15.43 -6.21 2.55
CA TYR A 69 -15.94 -5.50 1.39
C TYR A 69 -16.81 -4.29 1.77
N GLU A 70 -17.66 -4.42 2.79
CA GLU A 70 -18.53 -3.35 3.30
C GLU A 70 -17.73 -2.19 3.89
N GLU A 71 -16.67 -2.50 4.65
CA GLU A 71 -15.76 -1.49 5.19
C GLU A 71 -15.06 -0.73 4.06
N ALA A 72 -14.61 -1.44 3.02
CA ALA A 72 -13.99 -0.82 1.86
C ALA A 72 -14.98 0.07 1.08
N LEU A 73 -16.24 -0.36 0.92
CA LEU A 73 -17.29 0.42 0.27
C LEU A 73 -17.59 1.71 1.02
N SER A 74 -17.79 1.64 2.33
CA SER A 74 -18.06 2.84 3.14
C SER A 74 -16.91 3.85 3.05
N LYS A 75 -15.66 3.38 3.09
CA LYS A 75 -14.47 4.23 2.91
C LYS A 75 -14.39 4.82 1.50
N ALA A 76 -14.73 4.06 0.46
CA ALA A 76 -14.75 4.55 -0.91
C ALA A 76 -15.84 5.61 -1.11
N ALA A 77 -17.05 5.38 -0.60
CA ALA A 77 -18.15 6.34 -0.66
C ALA A 77 -17.78 7.67 0.02
N ILE A 78 -17.13 7.62 1.19
CA ILE A 78 -16.63 8.82 1.88
C ILE A 78 -15.52 9.50 1.07
N LYS A 79 -14.58 8.74 0.51
CA LYS A 79 -13.43 9.28 -0.23
C LYS A 79 -13.83 9.99 -1.52
N PHE A 80 -14.81 9.44 -2.25
CA PHE A 80 -15.25 9.95 -3.54
C PHE A 80 -16.54 10.75 -3.47
N ASN A 81 -17.17 10.83 -2.30
CA ASN A 81 -18.44 11.51 -2.06
C ASN A 81 -19.55 11.08 -3.03
N VAL A 82 -19.63 9.78 -3.31
CA VAL A 82 -20.60 9.15 -4.23
C VAL A 82 -21.39 8.06 -3.51
N HIS A 83 -22.61 7.79 -4.00
CA HIS A 83 -23.46 6.73 -3.47
C HIS A 83 -22.83 5.34 -3.73
N PRO A 84 -22.90 4.40 -2.78
CA PRO A 84 -22.28 3.07 -2.90
C PRO A 84 -22.71 2.28 -4.15
N ASP A 85 -23.92 2.51 -4.66
CA ASP A 85 -24.45 1.78 -5.83
C ASP A 85 -23.69 2.05 -7.14
N VAL A 86 -23.01 3.19 -7.21
CA VAL A 86 -22.24 3.61 -8.40
C VAL A 86 -20.80 3.07 -8.35
N ILE A 87 -20.39 2.49 -7.21
CA ILE A 87 -19.03 2.06 -6.95
C ILE A 87 -18.90 0.54 -7.15
N SER A 88 -17.99 0.15 -8.03
CA SER A 88 -17.51 -1.23 -8.14
C SER A 88 -16.13 -1.36 -7.51
N LEU A 89 -15.97 -2.27 -6.56
CA LEU A 89 -14.68 -2.59 -5.95
C LEU A 89 -14.12 -3.91 -6.51
N SER A 90 -12.88 -3.89 -6.95
CA SER A 90 -12.15 -5.07 -7.42
C SER A 90 -10.93 -5.33 -6.55
N GLN A 91 -10.73 -6.57 -6.11
CA GLN A 91 -9.49 -7.02 -5.51
C GLN A 91 -8.77 -7.89 -6.52
N GLU A 92 -7.54 -7.54 -6.86
CA GLU A 92 -6.72 -8.37 -7.73
C GLU A 92 -6.34 -9.65 -6.98
N ASP A 93 -6.83 -10.80 -7.46
CA ASP A 93 -6.29 -12.09 -7.09
C ASP A 93 -4.97 -12.28 -7.84
N ASN A 94 -3.91 -12.56 -7.09
CA ASN A 94 -2.47 -12.48 -7.43
C ASN A 94 -1.96 -13.27 -8.66
N SER A 95 -2.80 -13.68 -9.62
CA SER A 95 -2.39 -14.53 -10.74
C SER A 95 -1.85 -13.81 -11.98
N ALA A 96 -2.13 -12.52 -12.24
CA ALA A 96 -1.56 -11.86 -13.41
C ALA A 96 -1.70 -10.33 -13.37
N HIS A 97 -0.79 -9.65 -12.66
CA HIS A 97 -0.09 -8.44 -13.12
C HIS A 97 0.68 -7.82 -11.96
N CYS A 98 2.01 -7.82 -12.07
CA CYS A 98 2.91 -7.15 -11.14
C CYS A 98 2.85 -5.63 -11.35
N SER A 99 1.72 -4.99 -11.04
CA SER A 99 1.57 -3.53 -11.11
C SER A 99 1.06 -2.88 -9.82
N ILE A 100 0.64 -3.65 -8.82
CA ILE A 100 0.31 -3.14 -7.46
C ILE A 100 1.58 -2.97 -6.60
N SER A 101 2.75 -3.25 -7.16
CA SER A 101 3.96 -3.49 -6.36
C SER A 101 4.65 -2.23 -5.82
N CYS A 102 4.46 -1.07 -6.44
CA CYS A 102 5.22 0.14 -6.08
C CYS A 102 4.39 1.29 -5.50
N LEU A 103 3.07 1.12 -5.38
CA LEU A 103 2.15 2.26 -5.38
C LEU A 103 1.52 2.60 -4.01
N LEU A 104 1.50 1.69 -3.04
CA LEU A 104 0.87 1.99 -1.74
C LEU A 104 1.64 2.97 -0.84
N TYR A 105 2.83 3.45 -1.24
CA TYR A 105 3.63 4.40 -0.45
C TYR A 105 4.35 5.44 -1.32
N ARG A 106 3.60 6.15 -2.16
CA ARG A 106 3.98 7.49 -2.62
C ARG A 106 2.88 8.48 -2.30
#